data_AF-A0A7Z9PR57-F1
#
_entry.id   AF-A0A7Z9PR57-F1
#
_cell.length_a   1.000
_cell.length_b   1.000
_cell.length_c   1.000
_cell.angle_alpha   90.00
_cell.angle_beta   90.00
_cell.angle_gamma   90.00
#
_symmetry.space_group_name_H-M   'P 1'
#
loop_
_entity.id
_entity.type
_entity.pdbx_description
1 polymer ?
#
loop_
_entity_poly.entity_id
_entity_poly.type
_entity_poly.pdbx_seq_one_letter_code
_entity_poly.pdbx_strand_id
1 'polypeptide(L)'
;MNNNQLAAASHLGWIIPVPCLVTALIYFNSTDKYVRDHARQGLFYQILALLVGLVVFGFNLVIFSILPAALISIISLLVYAVFLVLLIPAVLGAVAAFQGKQYAYPIIGGLTHLLPF
;
A
#
# COMPACT_ATOMS: atom_id res chain seq x y z
N MET A 1 -13.68 -9.23 -15.57
CA MET A 1 -13.37 -9.40 -14.14
C MET A 1 -14.66 -9.28 -13.36
N ASN A 2 -14.90 -10.12 -12.37
CA ASN A 2 -15.98 -9.91 -11.41
C ASN A 2 -15.58 -8.87 -10.34
N ASN A 3 -16.54 -8.42 -9.52
CA ASN A 3 -16.28 -7.40 -8.50
C ASN A 3 -15.20 -7.83 -7.48
N ASN A 4 -15.14 -9.11 -7.13
CA ASN A 4 -14.13 -9.66 -6.21
C ASN A 4 -12.72 -9.54 -6.79
N GLN A 5 -12.54 -9.88 -8.06
CA GLN A 5 -11.26 -9.75 -8.77
C GLN A 5 -10.85 -8.27 -8.89
N LEU A 6 -11.81 -7.38 -9.15
CA LEU A 6 -11.56 -5.93 -9.26
C LEU A 6 -11.18 -5.31 -7.92
N ALA A 7 -11.86 -5.69 -6.84
CA ALA A 7 -11.50 -5.32 -5.48
C ALA A 7 -10.14 -5.90 -5.06
N ALA A 8 -9.80 -7.13 -5.46
CA ALA A 8 -8.49 -7.68 -5.18
C ALA A 8 -7.37 -6.94 -5.93
N ALA A 9 -7.60 -6.61 -7.21
CA ALA A 9 -6.65 -5.85 -8.02
C ALA A 9 -6.35 -4.46 -7.41
N SER A 10 -7.31 -3.85 -6.70
CA SER A 10 -7.09 -2.54 -6.08
C SER A 10 -6.10 -2.59 -4.90
N HIS A 11 -5.82 -3.76 -4.33
CA HIS A 11 -4.76 -3.92 -3.33
C HIS A 11 -3.36 -4.13 -3.94
N LEU A 12 -3.29 -4.47 -5.23
CA LEU A 12 -2.06 -4.87 -5.92
C LEU A 12 -1.43 -3.74 -6.75
N GLY A 13 -1.89 -2.48 -6.59
CA GLY A 13 -1.37 -1.32 -7.33
C GLY A 13 0.15 -1.10 -7.18
N TRP A 14 0.76 -1.63 -6.13
CA TRP A 14 2.21 -1.62 -5.88
C TRP A 14 3.04 -2.51 -6.81
N ILE A 15 2.42 -3.48 -7.49
CA ILE A 15 3.12 -4.39 -8.41
C ILE A 15 3.53 -3.66 -9.71
N ILE A 16 2.87 -2.54 -10.01
CA ILE A 16 3.08 -1.78 -11.24
C ILE A 16 4.06 -0.62 -10.96
N PRO A 17 4.92 -0.22 -11.93
CA PRO A 17 5.91 0.85 -11.75
C PRO A 17 5.34 2.23 -11.38
N VAL A 18 4.01 2.40 -11.48
CA VAL A 18 3.30 3.60 -11.05
C VAL A 18 2.40 3.22 -9.87
N PRO A 19 2.91 3.36 -8.63
CA PRO A 19 2.13 3.07 -7.43
C PRO A 19 0.84 3.89 -7.42
N CYS A 20 -0.20 3.38 -6.77
CA CYS A 20 -1.51 4.04 -6.64
C CYS A 20 -2.32 4.17 -7.94
N LEU A 21 -1.72 4.14 -9.14
CA LEU A 21 -2.44 4.43 -10.39
C LEU A 21 -3.60 3.47 -10.64
N VAL A 22 -3.34 2.17 -10.63
CA VAL A 22 -4.39 1.17 -10.86
C VAL A 22 -5.46 1.23 -9.79
N THR A 23 -5.06 1.39 -8.52
CA THR A 23 -5.98 1.51 -7.40
C THR A 23 -6.86 2.77 -7.50
N ALA A 24 -6.28 3.90 -7.92
CA ALA A 24 -7.01 5.15 -8.15
C ALA A 24 -7.98 5.02 -9.33
N LEU A 25 -7.55 4.42 -10.45
CA LEU A 25 -8.42 4.15 -11.59
C LEU A 25 -9.61 3.29 -11.18
N ILE A 26 -9.40 2.24 -10.36
CA ILE A 26 -10.49 1.41 -9.85
C ILE A 26 -11.42 2.22 -8.94
N TYR A 27 -10.87 3.04 -8.03
CA TYR A 27 -11.66 3.87 -7.13
C TYR A 27 -12.57 4.86 -7.86
N PHE A 28 -12.03 5.60 -8.84
CA PHE A 28 -12.77 6.65 -9.54
C PHE A 28 -13.73 6.12 -10.63
N ASN A 29 -13.48 4.93 -11.18
CA ASN A 29 -14.31 4.36 -12.25
C ASN A 29 -15.31 3.29 -11.78
N SER A 30 -15.22 2.82 -10.53
CA SER A 30 -16.16 1.81 -10.01
C SER A 30 -17.44 2.44 -9.47
N THR A 31 -18.59 1.94 -9.95
CA THR A 31 -19.92 2.27 -9.42
C THR A 31 -20.34 1.36 -8.26
N ASP A 32 -19.72 0.18 -8.16
CA ASP A 32 -19.99 -0.78 -7.10
C ASP A 32 -19.35 -0.35 -5.78
N LYS A 33 -20.16 -0.29 -4.71
CA LYS A 33 -19.72 0.16 -3.38
C LYS A 33 -18.64 -0.75 -2.79
N TYR A 34 -18.78 -2.07 -2.94
CA TYR A 34 -17.81 -3.03 -2.41
C TYR A 34 -16.43 -2.81 -3.04
N VAL A 35 -16.37 -2.72 -4.37
CA VAL A 35 -15.12 -2.45 -5.10
C VAL A 35 -14.54 -1.08 -4.72
N ARG A 36 -15.39 -0.05 -4.61
CA ARG A 36 -14.94 1.30 -4.29
C ARG A 36 -14.39 1.40 -2.87
N ASP A 37 -14.99 0.72 -1.90
CA ASP A 37 -14.50 0.68 -0.51
C ASP A 37 -13.13 -0.02 -0.43
N HIS A 38 -12.95 -1.15 -1.12
CA HIS A 38 -11.65 -1.84 -1.23
C HIS A 38 -10.60 -0.97 -1.94
N ALA A 39 -10.97 -0.28 -3.02
CA ALA A 39 -10.07 0.60 -3.73
C ALA A 39 -9.68 1.82 -2.90
N ARG A 40 -10.61 2.38 -2.12
CA ARG A 40 -10.33 3.47 -1.17
C ARG A 40 -9.35 3.03 -0.10
N GLN A 41 -9.63 1.92 0.58
CA GLN A 41 -8.76 1.32 1.59
C GLN A 41 -7.36 1.05 1.05
N GLY A 42 -7.29 0.42 -0.14
CA GLY A 42 -6.07 0.21 -0.87
C GLY A 42 -5.33 1.52 -1.09
N LEU A 43 -5.98 2.52 -1.70
CA LEU A 43 -5.37 3.79 -2.12
C LEU A 43 -4.73 4.52 -0.94
N PHE A 44 -5.45 4.69 0.17
CA PHE A 44 -4.92 5.33 1.37
C PHE A 44 -3.73 4.58 1.95
N TYR A 45 -3.79 3.24 1.95
CA TYR A 45 -2.65 2.43 2.36
C TYR A 45 -1.45 2.64 1.43
N GLN A 46 -1.68 2.68 0.11
CA GLN A 46 -0.60 2.88 -0.84
C GLN A 46 0.06 4.25 -0.69
N ILE A 47 -0.74 5.30 -0.51
CA ILE A 47 -0.25 6.65 -0.25
C ILE A 47 0.58 6.68 1.04
N LEU A 48 0.07 6.07 2.12
CA LEU A 48 0.79 6.04 3.40
C LEU A 48 2.14 5.33 3.27
N ALA A 49 2.16 4.14 2.69
CA ALA A 49 3.42 3.41 2.52
C ALA A 49 4.38 4.12 1.55
N LEU A 50 3.88 4.90 0.58
CA LEU A 50 4.73 5.71 -0.31
C LEU A 50 5.37 6.87 0.44
N LEU A 51 4.61 7.55 1.31
CA LEU A 51 5.14 8.60 2.19
C LEU A 51 6.20 8.05 3.15
N VAL A 52 5.95 6.89 3.77
CA VAL A 52 6.95 6.19 4.60
C VAL A 52 8.19 5.87 3.79
N GLY A 53 8.03 5.31 2.59
CA GLY A 53 9.13 5.01 1.68
C GLY A 53 9.96 6.24 1.31
N LEU A 54 9.32 7.37 1.02
CA LEU A 54 9.99 8.63 0.68
C LEU A 54 10.83 9.16 1.86
N VAL A 55 10.26 9.18 3.07
CA VAL A 55 10.97 9.62 4.28
C VAL A 55 12.18 8.73 4.54
N VAL A 56 11.99 7.41 4.46
CA VAL A 56 13.06 6.44 4.66
C VAL A 56 14.15 6.60 3.59
N PHE A 57 13.78 6.72 2.32
CA PHE A 57 14.74 6.90 1.23
C PHE A 57 15.54 8.20 1.37
N GLY A 58 14.87 9.32 1.68
CA GLY A 58 15.53 10.61 1.92
C GLY A 58 16.52 10.53 3.09
N PHE A 59 16.14 9.88 4.19
CA PHE A 59 17.03 9.66 5.33
C PHE A 59 18.25 8.80 4.96
N ASN A 60 18.05 7.74 4.17
CA ASN A 60 19.13 6.88 3.69
C ASN A 60 20.13 7.64 2.80
N LEU A 61 19.67 8.51 1.90
CA LEU A 61 20.56 9.32 1.05
C LEU A 61 21.51 10.19 1.88
N VAL A 62 20.99 10.83 2.94
CA VAL A 62 21.80 11.64 3.85
C VAL A 62 22.81 10.77 4.58
N ILE A 63 22.38 9.65 5.15
CA ILE A 63 23.23 8.73 5.91
C ILE A 63 24.35 8.11 5.05
N PHE A 64 24.02 7.69 3.82
CA PHE A 64 24.98 7.03 2.92
C PHE A 64 26.11 7.95 2.48
N SER A 65 25.95 9.27 2.59
CA SER A 65 27.04 10.22 2.33
C SER A 65 28.07 10.33 3.46
N ILE A 66 27.80 9.73 4.63
CA ILE A 66 28.59 9.95 5.86
C ILE A 66 29.04 8.64 6.51
N LEU A 67 28.31 7.52 6.34
CA LEU A 67 28.60 6.26 7.02
C LEU A 67 29.55 5.33 6.24
N PRO A 68 30.32 4.47 6.95
CA PRO A 68 31.06 3.37 6.35
C PRO A 68 30.13 2.35 5.65
N ALA A 69 30.59 1.78 4.53
CA ALA A 69 29.80 0.87 3.69
C ALA A 69 29.14 -0.30 4.44
N ALA A 70 29.78 -0.86 5.48
CA ALA A 70 29.20 -1.95 6.28
C ALA A 70 27.92 -1.53 7.04
N LEU A 71 27.88 -0.30 7.57
CA LEU A 71 26.70 0.25 8.24
C LEU A 71 25.58 0.57 7.24
N ILE A 72 25.95 1.04 6.05
CA ILE A 72 25.02 1.28 4.93
C ILE A 72 24.25 -0.01 4.58
N SER A 73 24.96 -1.14 4.48
CA SER A 73 24.35 -2.44 4.15
C SER A 73 23.36 -2.91 5.23
N ILE A 74 23.68 -2.72 6.51
CA ILE A 74 22.79 -3.10 7.62
C ILE A 74 21.52 -2.26 7.61
N ILE A 75 21.64 -0.94 7.43
CA ILE A 75 20.47 -0.04 7.38
C ILE A 75 19.61 -0.37 6.17
N SER A 76 20.23 -0.60 5.00
CA SER A 76 19.52 -1.01 3.78
C SER A 76 18.71 -2.28 3.99
N LEU A 77 19.27 -3.28 4.68
CA LEU A 77 18.58 -4.52 4.99
C LEU A 77 17.36 -4.31 5.91
N LEU A 78 17.50 -3.48 6.95
CA LEU A 78 16.39 -3.15 7.85
C LEU A 78 15.26 -2.42 7.12
N VAL A 79 15.61 -1.48 6.25
CA VAL A 79 14.65 -0.76 5.40
C VAL A 79 13.90 -1.72 4.48
N TYR A 80 14.62 -2.64 3.85
CA TYR A 80 14.03 -3.67 3.01
C TYR A 80 13.08 -4.58 3.81
N ALA A 81 13.46 -4.98 5.02
CA ALA A 81 12.61 -5.77 5.90
C ALA A 81 11.31 -5.03 6.27
N VAL A 82 11.37 -3.74 6.60
CA VAL A 82 10.17 -2.92 6.85
C VAL A 82 9.27 -2.88 5.62
N PHE A 83 9.84 -2.74 4.43
CA PHE A 83 9.07 -2.74 3.19
C PHE A 83 8.34 -4.08 2.95
N LEU A 84 9.01 -5.21 3.22
CA LEU A 84 8.39 -6.54 3.14
C LEU A 84 7.21 -6.68 4.13
N VAL A 85 7.35 -6.17 5.35
CA VAL A 85 6.26 -6.19 6.33
C VAL A 85 5.07 -5.36 5.85
N LEU A 86 5.30 -4.23 5.19
CA LEU A 86 4.24 -3.41 4.59
C LEU A 86 3.56 -4.07 3.39
N LEU A 87 4.11 -5.12 2.79
CA LEU A 87 3.40 -5.88 1.75
C LEU A 87 2.35 -6.82 2.33
N ILE A 88 2.53 -7.30 3.57
CA ILE A 88 1.64 -8.31 4.19
C ILE A 88 0.18 -7.85 4.21
N PRO A 89 -0.17 -6.64 4.70
CA PRO A 89 -1.56 -6.19 4.72
C PRO A 89 -2.17 -6.02 3.32
N ALA A 90 -1.36 -5.70 2.31
CA ALA A 90 -1.82 -5.57 0.93
C ALA A 90 -2.17 -6.95 0.33
N VAL A 91 -1.35 -7.97 0.60
CA VAL A 91 -1.62 -9.35 0.20
C VAL A 91 -2.86 -9.88 0.93
N LEU A 92 -2.97 -9.65 2.25
CA LEU A 92 -4.16 -10.05 3.02
C LEU A 92 -5.43 -9.39 2.50
N GLY A 93 -5.38 -8.10 2.17
CA GLY A 93 -6.49 -7.39 1.55
C GLY A 93 -6.89 -7.96 0.19
N ALA A 94 -5.91 -8.27 -0.67
CA ALA A 94 -6.17 -8.91 -1.95
C ALA A 94 -6.82 -10.30 -1.78
N VAL A 95 -6.29 -11.14 -0.89
CA VAL A 95 -6.83 -12.49 -0.63
C VAL A 95 -8.23 -12.42 -0.05
N ALA A 96 -8.49 -11.53 0.90
CA ALA A 96 -9.81 -11.32 1.47
C ALA A 96 -10.82 -10.87 0.39
N ALA A 97 -10.42 -9.94 -0.47
CA ALA A 97 -11.25 -9.46 -1.57
C ALA A 97 -11.57 -10.56 -2.60
N PHE A 98 -10.58 -11.39 -2.94
CA PHE A 98 -10.78 -12.56 -3.80
C PHE A 98 -11.83 -13.54 -3.21
N GLN A 99 -11.85 -13.69 -1.89
CA GLN A 99 -12.84 -14.51 -1.17
C GLN A 99 -14.20 -13.80 -0.99
N GLY A 100 -14.37 -12.58 -1.51
CA GLY A 100 -15.60 -11.78 -1.35
C GLY A 100 -15.78 -11.22 0.06
N LYS A 101 -14.73 -11.19 0.88
CA LYS A 101 -14.75 -10.63 2.23
C LYS A 101 -14.36 -9.16 2.19
N GLN A 102 -15.04 -8.36 3.00
CA GLN A 102 -14.64 -6.98 3.26
C GLN A 102 -13.33 -6.96 4.05
N TYR A 103 -12.42 -6.05 3.66
CA TYR A 103 -11.14 -5.89 4.33
C TYR A 103 -10.88 -4.42 4.65
N ALA A 104 -10.63 -4.14 5.92
CA ALA A 104 -10.16 -2.85 6.39
C ALA A 104 -8.70 -3.01 6.83
N TYR A 105 -7.81 -2.15 6.32
CA TYR A 105 -6.42 -2.20 6.77
C TYR A 105 -6.35 -1.80 8.25
N PRO A 106 -5.49 -2.42 9.07
CA PRO A 106 -5.43 -2.14 10.51
C PRO A 106 -5.23 -0.66 10.87
N ILE A 107 -4.44 0.07 10.08
CA ILE A 107 -4.13 1.49 10.31
C ILE A 107 -5.13 2.40 9.58
N ILE A 108 -5.46 2.05 8.32
CA ILE A 108 -6.32 2.89 7.47
C ILE A 108 -7.80 2.73 7.80
N GLY A 109 -8.25 1.54 8.21
CA GLY A 109 -9.63 1.24 8.56
C GLY A 109 -10.18 2.21 9.61
N GLY A 110 -9.40 2.49 10.65
CA GLY A 110 -9.74 3.51 11.65
C GLY A 110 -9.76 4.94 11.08
N LEU A 111 -8.81 5.28 10.21
CA LEU A 111 -8.71 6.62 9.59
C LEU A 111 -9.81 6.88 8.55
N THR A 112 -10.27 5.87 7.81
CA THR A 112 -11.33 6.01 6.81
C THR A 112 -12.70 6.29 7.43
N HIS A 113 -12.93 5.92 8.70
CA HIS A 113 -14.11 6.33 9.44
C HIS A 113 -14.09 7.82 9.83
N LEU A 114 -12.90 8.45 9.87
CA LEU A 114 -12.71 9.86 10.25
C LEU A 114 -12.67 10.81 9.03
N LEU A 115 -12.42 10.30 7.82
CA LEU A 115 -12.33 11.11 6.59
C LEU A 115 -13.63 10.97 5.76
N PRO A 116 -14.39 12.06 5.52
CA PRO A 116 -15.77 12.02 5.01
C PRO A 116 -15.91 11.84 3.47
N PHE A 117 -14.91 11.31 2.78
CA PHE A 117 -14.88 11.25 1.30
C PHE A 117 -15.24 9.87 0.75
#